data_AF-A0A142XHP6-F1
#
_entry.id   AF-A0A142XHP6-F1
#
_cell.length_a   1.000
_cell.length_b   1.000
_cell.length_c   1.000
_cell.angle_alpha   90.00
_cell.angle_beta   90.00
_cell.angle_gamma   90.00
#
_symmetry.space_group_name_H-M   'P 1'
#
loop_
_entity.id
_entity.type
_entity.pdbx_description
1 polymer ?
#
loop_
_entity_poly.entity_id
_entity_poly.type
_entity_poly.pdbx_seq_one_letter_code
_entity_poly.pdbx_strand_id
1 'polypeptide(L)'
;MPTHDPVSEFRAEWLPHVTRDGLSRIIELLEKGSPLLIHGAFTRTMPMGCLASHIAWNHPQTCKYQHEAGVMWLSRVAKLNPATSSVILAWDRHGAADFTLRSDLLEACLEEQQQREVRDVCEPVLC
;
A
#
# COMPACT_ATOMS: atom_id res chain seq x y z
N MET A 1 14.49 -15.09 -12.46
CA MET A 1 14.41 -13.64 -12.16
C MET A 1 14.29 -13.50 -10.65
N PRO A 2 14.98 -12.57 -9.99
CA PRO A 2 14.86 -12.45 -8.54
C PRO A 2 13.40 -12.10 -8.26
N THR A 3 12.68 -13.05 -7.67
CA THR A 3 11.37 -12.82 -7.07
C THR A 3 11.65 -11.94 -5.87
N HIS A 4 11.63 -10.62 -6.06
CA HIS A 4 11.64 -9.69 -4.94
C HIS A 4 10.43 -10.03 -4.09
N ASP A 5 10.69 -10.38 -2.83
CA ASP A 5 9.65 -10.69 -1.87
C ASP A 5 8.68 -9.49 -1.77
N PRO A 6 7.36 -9.68 -2.00
CA PRO A 6 6.40 -8.59 -1.97
C PRO A 6 6.38 -7.87 -0.62
N VAL A 7 6.56 -8.59 0.49
CA VAL A 7 6.54 -7.98 1.82
C VAL A 7 7.78 -7.09 2.03
N SER A 8 8.94 -7.53 1.56
CA SER A 8 10.17 -6.73 1.57
C SER A 8 10.05 -5.46 0.74
N GLU A 9 9.51 -5.53 -0.49
CA GLU A 9 9.25 -4.32 -1.31
C GLU A 9 8.25 -3.40 -0.61
N PHE A 10 7.17 -3.96 -0.05
CA PHE A 10 6.16 -3.17 0.64
C PHE A 10 6.78 -2.38 1.81
N ARG A 11 7.60 -3.03 2.62
CA ARG A 11 8.28 -2.39 3.75
C ARG A 11 9.27 -1.31 3.31
N ALA A 12 10.10 -1.59 2.31
CA ALA A 12 11.19 -0.70 1.92
C ALA A 12 10.73 0.45 1.01
N GLU A 13 9.80 0.19 0.09
CA GLU A 13 9.50 1.08 -1.03
C GLU A 13 8.07 1.63 -1.00
N TRP A 14 7.15 1.03 -0.24
CA TRP A 14 5.79 1.54 -0.12
C TRP A 14 5.62 2.33 1.17
N LEU A 15 5.78 1.66 2.32
CA LEU A 15 5.46 2.21 3.64
C LEU A 15 6.06 3.61 3.91
N PRO A 16 7.33 3.92 3.55
CA PRO A 16 7.89 5.26 3.76
C PRO A 16 7.11 6.40 3.07
N HIS A 17 6.31 6.07 2.06
CA HIS A 17 5.53 7.01 1.25
C HIS A 17 4.03 6.99 1.55
N VAL A 18 3.59 6.11 2.45
CA VAL A 18 2.19 6.03 2.89
C VAL A 18 1.95 7.07 3.98
N THR A 19 0.89 7.87 3.88
CA THR A 19 0.47 8.78 4.95
C THR A 19 -0.12 8.04 6.14
N ARG A 20 -0.28 8.72 7.28
CA ARG A 20 -1.00 8.15 8.44
C ARG A 20 -2.41 7.70 8.06
N ASP A 21 -3.16 8.54 7.36
CA ASP A 21 -4.52 8.23 6.93
C ASP A 21 -4.56 7.07 5.92
N GLY A 22 -3.61 7.05 4.98
CA GLY A 22 -3.47 5.95 4.03
C GLY A 22 -3.13 4.62 4.72
N LEU A 23 -2.26 4.66 5.73
CA LEU A 23 -1.87 3.49 6.51
C LEU A 23 -3.06 2.93 7.30
N SER A 24 -3.76 3.79 8.04
CA SER A 24 -4.98 3.41 8.78
C SER A 24 -6.04 2.80 7.86
N ARG A 25 -6.24 3.39 6.68
CA ARG A 25 -7.20 2.87 5.71
C ARG A 25 -6.82 1.49 5.18
N ILE A 26 -5.54 1.26 4.88
CA ILE A 26 -5.07 -0.04 4.38
C ILE A 26 -5.17 -1.12 5.46
N ILE A 27 -4.83 -0.80 6.71
CA ILE A 27 -5.01 -1.72 7.85
C ILE A 27 -6.46 -2.17 7.94
N GLU A 28 -7.41 -1.23 7.94
CA GLU A 28 -8.84 -1.54 8.03
C GLU A 28 -9.31 -2.48 6.91
N LEU A 29 -8.82 -2.25 5.69
CA LEU A 29 -9.20 -3.05 4.52
C LEU A 29 -8.62 -4.45 4.54
N LEU A 30 -7.34 -4.58 4.92
CA LEU A 30 -6.64 -5.86 5.01
C LEU A 30 -7.20 -6.72 6.14
N GLU A 31 -7.43 -6.12 7.31
CA GLU A 31 -7.99 -6.78 8.49
C GLU A 31 -9.39 -7.35 8.20
N LYS A 32 -10.25 -6.56 7.54
CA LYS A 32 -11.62 -6.99 7.19
C LYS A 32 -11.68 -7.91 5.98
N GLY A 33 -10.57 -8.14 5.27
CA GLY A 33 -10.57 -8.82 3.97
C GLY A 33 -11.55 -8.17 2.99
N SER A 34 -11.58 -6.84 2.96
CA SER A 34 -12.66 -6.06 2.35
C SER A 34 -12.87 -6.40 0.86
N PRO A 35 -14.12 -6.55 0.39
CA PRO A 35 -14.40 -6.70 -1.04
C PRO A 35 -14.02 -5.46 -1.86
N LEU A 36 -13.76 -4.33 -1.19
CA LEU A 36 -13.23 -3.12 -1.82
C LEU A 36 -11.76 -3.24 -2.21
N LEU A 37 -11.04 -4.25 -1.71
CA LEU A 37 -9.69 -4.60 -2.17
C LEU A 37 -9.77 -5.41 -3.44
N ILE A 38 -10.09 -4.72 -4.52
CA ILE A 38 -10.23 -5.34 -5.84
C ILE A 38 -8.83 -5.75 -6.31
N HIS A 39 -8.67 -7.02 -6.67
CA HIS A 39 -7.52 -7.45 -7.46
C HIS A 39 -7.75 -6.96 -8.89
N GLY A 40 -6.76 -6.32 -9.48
CA GLY A 40 -6.91 -5.74 -10.79
C GLY A 40 -5.55 -5.46 -11.37
N ALA A 41 -5.18 -6.25 -12.36
CA ALA A 41 -4.00 -6.00 -13.15
C ALA A 41 -4.15 -4.59 -13.68
N PHE A 42 -3.16 -3.74 -13.41
CA PHE A 42 -2.99 -2.43 -14.05
C PHE A 42 -2.89 -2.52 -15.59
N THR A 43 -3.15 -3.70 -16.15
CA THR A 43 -3.08 -4.12 -17.55
C THR A 43 -4.40 -4.65 -18.13
N ARG A 44 -5.45 -4.95 -17.33
CA ARG A 44 -6.69 -5.59 -17.83
C ARG A 44 -8.01 -4.88 -17.49
N THR A 45 -8.08 -4.20 -16.36
CA THR A 45 -9.23 -3.39 -15.93
C THR A 45 -8.72 -2.17 -15.15
N MET A 46 -9.46 -1.06 -15.14
CA MET A 46 -9.07 0.09 -14.32
C MET A 46 -8.99 -0.34 -12.84
N PRO A 47 -7.82 -0.25 -12.18
CA PRO A 47 -7.60 -0.83 -10.85
C PRO A 47 -8.13 0.12 -9.76
N MET A 48 -9.43 0.40 -9.84
CA MET A 48 -10.14 1.06 -8.76
C MET A 48 -10.22 0.12 -7.56
N GLY A 49 -9.84 0.61 -6.39
CA GLY A 49 -9.93 -0.16 -5.15
C GLY A 49 -8.79 -1.15 -4.89
N CYS A 50 -7.73 -1.20 -5.71
CA CYS A 50 -6.53 -1.94 -5.31
C CYS A 50 -5.80 -1.24 -4.14
N LEU A 51 -4.82 -1.91 -3.51
CA LEU A 51 -4.03 -1.36 -2.40
C LEU A 51 -3.47 0.05 -2.71
N ALA A 52 -2.81 0.20 -3.85
CA ALA A 52 -2.23 1.49 -4.24
C ALA A 52 -3.29 2.59 -4.41
N SER A 53 -4.50 2.26 -4.89
CA SER A 53 -5.58 3.24 -5.06
C SER A 53 -6.13 3.74 -3.73
N HIS A 54 -6.29 2.86 -2.73
CA HIS A 54 -6.71 3.29 -1.39
C HIS A 54 -5.66 4.14 -0.70
N ILE A 55 -4.37 3.83 -0.86
CA ILE A 55 -3.28 4.70 -0.39
C ILE A 55 -3.37 6.05 -1.09
N ALA A 56 -3.48 6.04 -2.43
CA ALA A 56 -3.47 7.24 -3.23
C ALA A 56 -4.61 8.21 -2.91
N TRP A 57 -5.82 7.68 -2.68
CA TRP A 57 -6.99 8.48 -2.31
C TRP A 57 -6.86 9.13 -0.93
N ASN A 58 -6.06 8.54 -0.03
CA ASN A 58 -5.78 9.06 1.31
C ASN A 58 -4.41 9.76 1.40
N HIS A 59 -3.80 10.08 0.26
CA HIS A 59 -2.51 10.76 0.18
C HIS A 59 -2.67 12.16 -0.44
N PRO A 60 -2.15 13.24 0.19
CA PRO A 60 -2.45 14.62 -0.18
C PRO A 60 -2.00 14.99 -1.60
N GLN A 61 -0.94 14.34 -2.12
CA GLN A 61 -0.45 14.62 -3.47
C GLN A 61 -1.30 13.96 -4.57
N THR A 62 -2.11 12.96 -4.23
CA THR A 62 -2.78 12.09 -5.20
C THR A 62 -4.28 11.95 -5.00
N CYS A 63 -4.84 12.47 -3.89
CA CYS A 63 -6.26 12.39 -3.56
C CYS A 63 -7.19 13.04 -4.60
N LYS A 64 -6.69 13.99 -5.40
CA LYS A 64 -7.43 14.62 -6.50
C LYS A 64 -7.65 13.71 -7.71
N TYR A 65 -6.85 12.66 -7.85
CA TYR A 65 -6.98 11.72 -8.95
C TYR A 65 -8.06 10.69 -8.63
N GLN A 66 -8.82 10.31 -9.65
CA GLN A 66 -9.88 9.30 -9.51
C GLN A 66 -9.32 7.92 -9.87
N HIS A 67 -9.56 7.49 -11.11
CA HIS A 67 -9.25 6.15 -11.60
C HIS A 67 -7.75 5.85 -11.69
N GLU A 68 -6.92 6.87 -11.92
CA GLU A 68 -5.46 6.74 -12.06
C GLU A 68 -4.69 6.94 -10.75
N ALA A 69 -5.40 7.15 -9.62
CA ALA A 69 -4.78 7.53 -8.36
C ALA A 69 -3.68 6.54 -7.93
N GLY A 70 -3.95 5.24 -7.98
CA GLY A 70 -2.96 4.21 -7.64
C GLY A 70 -1.71 4.23 -8.53
N VAL A 71 -1.88 4.40 -9.85
CA VAL A 71 -0.74 4.53 -10.79
C VAL A 71 0.08 5.77 -10.50
N MET A 72 -0.61 6.89 -10.27
CA MET A 72 0.02 8.18 -9.98
C MET A 72 0.78 8.12 -8.66
N TRP A 73 0.23 7.49 -7.62
CA TRP A 73 0.92 7.31 -6.36
C TRP A 73 2.15 6.42 -6.50
N LEU A 74 2.03 5.24 -7.13
CA LEU A 74 3.16 4.35 -7.38
C LEU A 74 4.26 5.07 -8.16
N SER A 75 3.92 5.70 -9.28
CA SER A 75 4.91 6.25 -10.21
C SER A 75 5.52 7.57 -9.74
N ARG A 76 4.75 8.41 -9.02
CA ARG A 76 5.17 9.78 -8.66
C ARG A 76 5.58 9.93 -7.20
N VAL A 77 4.97 9.16 -6.29
CA VAL A 77 5.26 9.24 -4.86
C VAL A 77 6.24 8.14 -4.47
N ALA A 78 5.87 6.87 -4.68
CA ALA A 78 6.72 5.73 -4.35
C ALA A 78 7.84 5.47 -5.38
N LYS A 79 7.80 6.13 -6.55
CA LYS A 79 8.75 5.95 -7.68
C LYS A 79 8.88 4.49 -8.15
N LEU A 80 7.81 3.71 -7.99
CA LEU A 80 7.70 2.33 -8.43
C LEU A 80 7.00 2.24 -9.79
N ASN A 81 7.39 1.23 -10.57
CA ASN A 81 6.68 0.87 -11.79
C ASN A 81 5.63 -0.22 -11.46
N PRO A 82 4.33 0.04 -11.67
CA PRO A 82 3.27 -0.95 -11.40
C PRO A 82 3.47 -2.29 -12.12
N ALA A 83 4.11 -2.28 -13.30
CA ALA A 83 4.36 -3.50 -14.08
C ALA A 83 5.49 -4.38 -13.51
N THR A 84 6.34 -3.83 -12.63
CA THR A 84 7.47 -4.54 -12.04
C THR A 84 7.39 -4.65 -10.52
N SER A 85 6.47 -3.92 -9.88
CA SER A 85 6.26 -3.99 -8.43
C SER A 85 5.88 -5.40 -8.01
N SER A 86 6.67 -6.03 -7.15
CA SER A 86 6.39 -7.37 -6.65
C SER A 86 5.10 -7.42 -5.85
N VAL A 87 4.79 -6.35 -5.10
CA VAL A 87 3.51 -6.22 -4.36
C VAL A 87 2.34 -6.24 -5.33
N ILE A 88 2.38 -5.43 -6.39
CA ILE A 88 1.30 -5.40 -7.39
C ILE A 88 1.16 -6.74 -8.10
N LEU A 89 2.26 -7.33 -8.53
CA LEU A 89 2.24 -8.61 -9.24
C LEU A 89 1.74 -9.76 -8.37
N ALA A 90 2.09 -9.77 -7.07
CA ALA A 90 1.59 -10.77 -6.11
C ALA A 90 0.10 -10.54 -5.80
N TRP A 91 -0.29 -9.29 -5.55
CA TRP A 91 -1.68 -8.92 -5.27
C TRP A 91 -2.62 -9.17 -6.45
N ASP A 92 -2.16 -8.98 -7.69
CA ASP A 92 -2.97 -9.26 -8.87
C ASP A 92 -3.23 -10.76 -9.06
N ARG A 93 -2.28 -11.62 -8.66
CA ARG A 93 -2.40 -13.07 -8.85
C ARG A 93 -3.47 -13.70 -7.96
N HIS A 94 -3.50 -13.31 -6.68
CA HIS A 94 -4.34 -13.94 -5.67
C HIS A 94 -5.02 -12.95 -4.71
N GLY A 95 -4.50 -11.72 -4.59
CA GLY A 95 -5.13 -10.60 -3.89
C GLY A 95 -5.62 -10.93 -2.49
N ALA A 96 -6.85 -10.49 -2.17
CA ALA A 96 -7.45 -10.71 -0.86
C ALA A 96 -7.73 -12.19 -0.51
N ALA A 97 -7.69 -13.10 -1.50
CA ALA A 97 -7.85 -14.54 -1.29
C ALA A 97 -6.53 -15.22 -0.85
N ASP A 98 -5.39 -14.56 -1.04
CA ASP A 98 -4.11 -14.99 -0.49
C ASP A 98 -4.01 -14.59 0.99
N PHE A 99 -4.45 -15.49 1.86
CA PHE A 99 -4.48 -15.21 3.30
C PHE A 99 -3.08 -14.95 3.87
N THR A 100 -2.05 -15.64 3.36
CA THR A 100 -0.67 -15.47 3.80
C THR A 100 -0.17 -14.08 3.42
N LEU A 101 -0.21 -13.72 2.14
CA LEU A 101 0.20 -12.40 1.68
C LEU A 101 -0.57 -11.28 2.40
N ARG A 102 -1.89 -11.43 2.56
CA ARG A 102 -2.72 -10.45 3.25
C ARG A 102 -2.30 -10.28 4.72
N SER A 103 -2.02 -11.37 5.42
CA SER A 103 -1.61 -11.33 6.83
C SER A 103 -0.24 -10.69 6.97
N ASP A 104 0.71 -11.02 6.09
CA ASP A 104 2.07 -10.45 6.15
C ASP A 104 2.08 -8.95 5.84
N LEU A 105 1.25 -8.50 4.89
CA LEU A 105 1.07 -7.08 4.58
C LEU A 105 0.39 -6.32 5.73
N LEU A 106 -0.58 -6.95 6.41
CA LEU A 106 -1.24 -6.38 7.58
C LEU A 106 -0.26 -6.22 8.75
N GLU A 107 0.51 -7.27 9.05
CA GLU A 107 1.56 -7.23 10.07
C GLU A 107 2.57 -6.11 9.79
N ALA A 108 3.03 -5.99 8.53
CA ALA A 108 3.92 -4.91 8.13
C ALA A 108 3.31 -3.50 8.35
N CYS A 109 2.00 -3.33 8.10
CA CYS A 109 1.33 -2.06 8.36
C CYS A 109 1.23 -1.75 9.86
N LEU A 110 0.88 -2.74 10.69
CA LEU A 110 0.75 -2.58 12.13
C LEU A 110 2.09 -2.24 12.79
N GLU A 111 3.17 -2.91 12.36
CA GLU A 111 4.52 -2.60 12.82
C GLU A 111 4.95 -1.18 12.44
N GLU A 112 4.69 -0.74 11.20
CA GLU A 112 5.00 0.62 10.76
C GLU A 112 4.21 1.67 11.53
N GLN A 113 2.93 1.41 11.82
CA GLN A 113 2.11 2.28 12.67
C GLN A 113 2.75 2.40 14.05
N GLN A 114 3.08 1.28 14.69
CA GLN A 114 3.69 1.26 16.01
C GLN A 114 5.05 1.98 16.02
N GLN A 115 5.87 1.78 14.98
CA GLN A 115 7.16 2.46 14.85
C GLN A 115 7.01 3.97 14.72
N ARG A 116 6.02 4.46 13.96
CA ARG A 116 5.74 5.90 13.84
C ARG A 116 5.28 6.49 15.18
N GLU A 117 4.43 5.78 15.90
CA GLU A 117 3.99 6.21 17.25
C GLU A 117 5.18 6.31 18.22
N VAL A 118 6.10 5.34 18.20
CA VAL A 118 7.32 5.41 19.02
C VAL A 118 8.21 6.58 18.60
N ARG A 119 8.39 6.83 17.29
CA ARG A 119 9.19 7.96 16.79
C ARG A 119 8.60 9.31 17.24
N ASP A 120 7.29 9.48 17.10
CA ASP A 120 6.59 10.70 17.50
C ASP A 120 6.65 10.96 19.02
N VAL A 121 6.71 9.90 19.83
CA VAL A 121 6.85 10.01 21.29
C VAL A 121 8.31 10.27 21.72
N CYS A 122 9.28 9.78 20.94
CA CYS A 122 10.71 9.91 21.25
C CYS A 122 11.38 11.15 20.67
N GLU A 123 10.78 11.86 19.70
CA GLU A 123 11.20 13.22 19.32
C GLU A 123 10.49 14.23 20.23
N PRO A 124 11.15 14.76 21.30
CA PRO A 124 10.58 15.90 22.01
C PRO A 124 10.49 17.05 21.01
N VAL A 125 9.29 17.59 20.84
CA VAL A 125 9.05 18.87 20.18
C VAL A 125 10.01 19.89 20.79
N LEU A 126 11.10 20.19 20.08
CA LEU A 126 11.89 21.37 20.35
C LEU A 126 11.01 22.55 19.91
N CYS A 127 10.32 23.12 20.90
CA CYS A 127 9.56 24.37 20.82
C CYS A 127 10.38 25.49 20.15
#